data_AF-A0A3R6EHG6-F1
#
_entry.id   AF-A0A3R6EHG6-F1
#
_cell.length_a   1.000
_cell.length_b   1.000
_cell.length_c   1.000
_cell.angle_alpha   90.00
_cell.angle_beta   90.00
_cell.angle_gamma   90.00
#
_symmetry.space_group_name_H-M   'P 1'
#
loop_
_entity.id
_entity.type
_entity.pdbx_description
1 polymer ?
#
loop_
_entity_poly.entity_id
_entity_poly.type
_entity_poly.pdbx_seq_one_letter_code
_entity_poly.pdbx_strand_id
1 'polypeptide(L)' 'KNRQQVKMLKWDGDGFLLYQKRLERGTFELPFFDPQSKQCKMPYKTLSAIMSGICLKSMKYRKRLNL' A
#
# COMPACT_ATOMS: atom_id res chain seq x y z
N LYS A 1 -17.34 -5.45 -6.01
CA LYS A 1 -16.70 -4.36 -5.24
C LYS A 1 -15.57 -3.76 -6.07
N ASN A 2 -15.67 -2.50 -6.47
CA ASN A 2 -14.72 -1.85 -7.38
C ASN A 2 -13.44 -1.43 -6.62
N ARG A 3 -12.28 -2.04 -6.94
CA ARG A 3 -10.98 -1.78 -6.29
C ARG A 3 -10.14 -0.70 -7.00
N GLN A 4 -10.79 0.17 -7.75
CA GLN A 4 -10.15 1.30 -8.44
C GLN A 4 -9.81 2.47 -7.52
N GLN A 5 -10.30 2.46 -6.28
CA GLN A 5 -10.10 3.55 -5.33
C GLN A 5 -9.49 3.03 -4.03
N VAL A 6 -8.56 3.80 -3.47
CA VAL A 6 -8.00 3.61 -2.14
C VAL A 6 -8.29 4.84 -1.29
N LYS A 7 -8.65 4.59 -0.04
CA LYS A 7 -8.71 5.58 1.03
C LYS A 7 -7.78 5.13 2.16
N MET A 8 -6.92 6.02 2.64
CA MET A 8 -6.01 5.75 3.74
C MET A 8 -6.04 6.93 4.71
N LEU A 9 -6.21 6.63 6.00
CA LEU A 9 -6.10 7.61 7.07
C LEU A 9 -4.73 7.45 7.73
N LYS A 10 -3.96 8.52 7.78
CA LYS A 10 -2.63 8.57 8.41
C LYS A 10 -2.68 9.53 9.59
N TRP A 11 -2.08 9.13 10.71
CA TRP A 11 -1.76 10.03 11.81
C TRP A 11 -0.43 10.75 11.54
N ASP A 12 -0.40 12.08 11.62
CA ASP A 12 0.82 12.89 11.38
C ASP A 12 1.50 13.37 12.67
N GLY A 13 0.89 13.13 13.83
CA GLY A 13 1.39 13.56 15.14
C GLY A 13 0.46 14.54 15.83
N ASP A 14 -0.09 15.49 15.07
CA ASP A 14 -1.02 16.53 15.54
C ASP A 14 -2.42 16.42 14.90
N GLY A 15 -2.55 15.65 13.83
CA GLY A 15 -3.79 15.49 13.09
C GLY A 15 -3.84 14.26 12.20
N PHE A 16 -4.99 14.11 11.54
CA PHE A 16 -5.24 13.03 10.58
C PHE A 16 -5.19 13.54 9.14
N LEU A 17 -4.40 12.85 8.32
CA LEU A 17 -4.34 13.04 6.88
C LEU A 17 -5.19 11.96 6.19
N LEU A 18 -6.16 12.39 5.39
CA LEU A 18 -6.93 11.49 4.54
C LEU A 18 -6.37 11.49 3.12
N TYR A 19 -5.77 10.37 2.72
CA TYR A 19 -5.37 10.13 1.35
C TYR A 19 -6.50 9.43 0.59
N GLN A 20 -6.91 10.02 -0.53
CA GLN A 20 -7.87 9.42 -1.45
C GLN A 20 -7.27 9.40 -2.85
N LYS A 21 -7.10 8.19 -3.42
CA LYS A 21 -6.56 8.01 -4.76
C LYS A 21 -7.45 7.08 -5.58
N ARG A 22 -7.66 7.44 -6.85
CA ARG A 22 -8.35 6.61 -7.84
C ARG A 22 -7.39 6.31 -8.99
N LEU A 23 -7.42 5.08 -9.50
CA LEU A 23 -6.75 4.71 -10.74
C LEU A 23 -7.71 4.94 -11.91
N GLU A 24 -7.21 5.53 -12.99
CA GLU A 24 -7.97 5.69 -14.24
C GLU A 24 -8.22 4.34 -14.93
N ARG A 25 -7.29 3.39 -14.74
CA ARG A 25 -7.38 2.01 -15.25
C ARG A 25 -6.70 1.04 -14.30
N GLY A 26 -7.26 -0.17 -14.17
CA GLY A 26 -6.72 -1.24 -13.31
C GLY A 26 -7.33 -1.25 -11.91
N THR A 27 -6.72 -1.96 -10.97
CA THR A 27 -7.21 -2.07 -9.57
C THR A 27 -6.05 -2.10 -8.60
N PHE A 28 -6.24 -1.52 -7.42
CA PHE A 28 -5.29 -1.66 -6.32
C PHE A 28 -5.25 -3.12 -5.82
N GLU A 29 -4.04 -3.61 -5.59
CA GLU A 29 -3.83 -4.85 -4.85
C GLU A 29 -3.89 -4.57 -3.34
N LEU A 30 -4.57 -5.45 -2.62
CA LEU A 30 -4.60 -5.38 -1.16
C LEU A 30 -3.29 -5.97 -0.62
N PRO A 31 -2.67 -5.33 0.37
CA PRO A 31 -1.58 -5.95 1.09
C PRO A 31 -2.10 -7.21 1.79
N PHE A 32 -1.21 -8.18 2.03
CA PHE A 32 -1.55 -9.37 2.80
C PHE A 32 -1.78 -8.96 4.26
N PHE A 33 -3.03 -9.03 4.69
CA PHE A 33 -3.41 -8.89 6.09
C PHE A 33 -3.35 -10.28 6.72
N ASP A 34 -2.66 -10.39 7.85
CA ASP A 34 -2.78 -11.57 8.69
C ASP A 34 -4.19 -11.57 9.31
N PRO A 35 -5.03 -12.58 9.04
CA PRO A 35 -6.41 -12.59 9.52
C PRO A 35 -6.52 -12.59 11.05
N GLN A 36 -5.48 -12.99 11.78
CA GLN A 36 -5.45 -12.92 13.24
C GLN A 36 -4.97 -11.56 13.78
N SER A 37 -4.23 -10.81 12.96
CA SER A 37 -3.68 -9.52 13.36
C SER A 37 -4.52 -8.37 12.82
N LYS A 38 -4.98 -7.49 13.70
CA LYS A 38 -5.65 -6.23 13.31
C LYS A 38 -4.70 -5.21 12.65
N GLN A 39 -3.43 -5.58 12.44
CA GLN A 39 -2.38 -4.71 11.93
C GLN A 39 -1.59 -5.41 10.82
N CYS A 40 -1.29 -4.66 9.76
CA CYS A 40 -0.39 -5.12 8.70
C CYS A 40 0.90 -4.30 8.76
N LYS A 41 2.01 -4.96 9.10
CA LYS A 41 3.35 -4.36 9.02
C LYS A 41 3.89 -4.58 7.61
N MET A 42 4.25 -3.51 6.92
CA MET A 42 4.89 -3.61 5.60
C MET A 42 5.96 -2.52 5.41
N PRO A 43 6.97 -2.78 4.57
CA PRO A 43 7.91 -1.75 4.14
C PRO A 43 7.20 -0.61 3.42
N TYR A 44 7.67 0.63 3.60
CA TYR A 44 7.15 1.80 2.89
C TYR A 44 7.17 1.62 1.36
N LYS A 45 8.18 0.92 0.83
CA LYS A 45 8.28 0.60 -0.61
C LYS A 45 7.09 -0.22 -1.10
N THR A 46 6.61 -1.19 -0.31
CA THR A 46 5.41 -1.96 -0.62
C THR A 46 4.18 -1.06 -0.67
N LEU A 47 4.02 -0.18 0.33
CA LEU A 47 2.91 0.77 0.36
C LEU A 47 2.94 1.70 -0.86
N SER A 48 4.11 2.24 -1.20
CA SER A 48 4.31 3.10 -2.37
C SER A 48 3.97 2.39 -3.68
N ALA A 49 4.32 1.11 -3.81
CA ALA A 49 3.99 0.29 -4.97
C ALA A 49 2.47 0.11 -5.12
N ILE A 50 1.77 -0.19 -4.02
CA ILE A 50 0.30 -0.27 -3.99
C ILE A 50 -0.28 1.07 -4.42
N MET A 51 0.15 2.17 -3.83
CA MET A 51 -0.34 3.51 -4.16
C MET A 51 -0.08 3.90 -5.61
N SER A 52 0.90 3.28 -6.28
CA SER A 52 1.22 3.50 -7.70
C SER A 52 0.47 2.55 -8.63
N GLY A 53 -0.31 1.59 -8.11
CA GLY A 53 -1.02 0.60 -8.90
C GLY A 53 -0.14 -0.55 -9.41
N ILE A 54 1.04 -0.77 -8.82
CA ILE A 54 1.96 -1.84 -9.19
C ILE A 54 1.48 -3.18 -8.61
N CYS A 55 1.52 -4.24 -9.43
CA CYS A 55 1.18 -5.60 -9.02
C CYS A 55 2.23 -6.17 -8.03
N LEU A 56 1.82 -6.44 -6.79
CA LEU A 56 2.67 -6.98 -5.72
C LEU A 56 3.21 -8.37 -6.06
N LYS A 57 2.44 -9.20 -6.78
CA LYS A 57 2.90 -10.53 -7.21
C LYS A 57 4.14 -10.45 -8.12
N SER A 58 4.24 -9.40 -8.92
CA SER A 58 5.38 -9.17 -9.82
C SER A 58 6.55 -8.46 -9.15
N MET A 59 6.37 -7.97 -7.93
CA MET A 59 7.33 -7.10 -7.27
C MET A 59 8.52 -7.91 -6.75
N LYS A 60 9.66 -7.76 -7.42
CA LYS A 60 10.93 -8.40 -7.03
C LYS A 60 11.86 -7.40 -6.37
N TYR A 61 12.08 -7.55 -5.08
CA TYR A 61 13.11 -6.79 -4.38
C TYR A 61 14.49 -7.26 -4.81
N ARG A 62 15.31 -6.34 -5.32
CA ARG A 62 16.73 -6.60 -5.59
C ARG A 62 17.52 -6.38 -4.30
N LYS A 63 18.41 -7.31 -3.96
CA LYS A 63 19.37 -7.10 -2.86
C LYS A 63 20.18 -5.85 -3.19
N ARG A 64 20.24 -4.92 -2.25
CA ARG A 64 21.19 -3.80 -2.27
C ARG A 64 22.25 -4.11 -1.23
N LEU A 65 23.49 -3.70 -1.49
CA LEU A 65 24.52 -3.69 -0.45
C LEU A 65 24.03 -2.73 0.64
N ASN A 66 23.77 -3.27 1.83
CA ASN A 66 23.67 -2.47 3.04
C ASN A 66 25.11 -2.32 3.52
N LEU A 67 25.69 -1.14 3.32
CA LEU A 67 26.88 -0.72 4.05
C LEU A 67 26.47 -0.33 5.47
#